data_AF-A0A2G9QL03-F1
#
_entry.id   AF-A0A2G9QL03-F1
#
_cell.length_a   1.000
_cell.length_b   1.000
_cell.length_c   1.000
_cell.angle_alpha   90.00
_cell.angle_beta   90.00
_cell.angle_gamma   90.00
#
_symmetry.space_group_name_H-M   'P 1'
#
loop_
_entity.id
_entity.type
_entity.pdbx_description
1 polymer ?
#
loop_
_entity_poly.entity_id
_entity_poly.type
_entity_poly.pdbx_seq_one_letter_code
_entity_poly.pdbx_strand_id
1 'polypeptide(L)'
;IRPASSTASVHVSPAVEVDTHENEIVNPEFTNRNPCNLERLSLAVKDRGWGTVWPTRAYWHRLRLERTGHHVTALVEHTDGSIVLSASTREWCVKKHLYSTVDAMACENVGRVLAQRCLEAGIQYMLYRDIPWVFRSE
;
A
#
# COMPACT_ATOMS: atom_id res chain seq x y z
N ILE A 1 -51.48 41.02 -24.40
CA ILE A 1 -50.43 40.02 -24.72
C ILE A 1 -50.34 39.07 -23.52
N ARG A 2 -50.95 37.88 -23.60
CA ARG A 2 -50.88 36.84 -22.56
C ARG A 2 -49.81 35.81 -22.99
N PRO A 3 -48.87 35.39 -22.13
CA PRO A 3 -47.94 34.33 -22.52
C PRO A 3 -48.68 33.00 -22.50
N ALA A 4 -48.58 32.25 -23.60
CA ALA A 4 -49.04 30.86 -23.64
C ALA A 4 -48.10 30.03 -22.77
N SER A 5 -48.62 29.44 -21.68
CA SER A 5 -47.89 28.41 -20.95
C SER A 5 -47.95 27.12 -21.75
N SER A 6 -46.85 26.74 -22.39
CA SER A 6 -46.69 25.42 -22.97
C SER A 6 -46.34 24.44 -21.86
N THR A 7 -47.33 23.74 -21.32
CA THR A 7 -47.09 22.55 -20.51
C THR A 7 -46.66 21.43 -21.45
N ALA A 8 -45.35 21.25 -21.61
CA ALA A 8 -44.81 20.04 -22.20
C ALA A 8 -45.05 18.89 -21.21
N SER A 9 -46.00 18.01 -21.53
CA SER A 9 -46.20 16.76 -20.79
C SER A 9 -44.99 15.86 -21.06
N VAL A 10 -44.13 15.70 -20.05
CA VAL A 10 -43.11 14.65 -20.04
C VAL A 10 -43.87 13.33 -19.99
N HIS A 11 -43.97 12.66 -21.14
CA HIS A 11 -44.37 11.26 -21.17
C HIS A 11 -43.22 10.46 -20.53
N VAL A 12 -43.36 10.15 -19.24
CA VAL A 12 -42.58 9.10 -18.60
C VAL A 12 -43.02 7.81 -19.28
N SER A 13 -42.15 7.25 -20.12
CA SER A 13 -42.33 5.91 -20.67
C SER A 13 -42.58 4.94 -19.51
N PRO A 14 -43.53 4.00 -19.61
CA PRO A 14 -43.81 3.09 -18.52
C PRO A 14 -42.51 2.40 -18.11
N ALA A 15 -42.21 2.38 -16.81
CA ALA A 15 -41.06 1.67 -16.29
C ALA A 15 -41.15 0.22 -16.78
N VAL A 16 -40.30 -0.13 -17.74
CA VAL A 16 -40.17 -1.50 -18.21
C VAL A 16 -39.70 -2.29 -16.99
N GLU A 17 -40.54 -3.17 -16.45
CA GLU A 17 -40.10 -4.15 -15.46
C GLU A 17 -39.12 -5.08 -16.18
N VAL A 18 -37.82 -4.76 -16.05
CA VAL A 18 -36.74 -5.58 -16.58
C VAL A 18 -36.60 -6.79 -15.65
N ASP A 19 -36.76 -7.99 -16.18
CA ASP A 19 -36.52 -9.23 -15.42
C ASP A 19 -35.02 -9.33 -15.08
N THR A 20 -34.69 -9.24 -13.78
CA THR A 20 -33.32 -9.26 -13.27
C THR A 20 -32.92 -10.59 -12.65
N HIS A 21 -33.79 -11.62 -12.70
CA HIS A 21 -33.57 -12.90 -12.01
C HIS A 21 -32.25 -13.59 -12.39
N GLU A 22 -31.78 -13.41 -13.64
CA GLU A 22 -30.50 -13.96 -14.09
C GLU A 22 -29.28 -13.36 -13.35
N ASN A 23 -29.34 -12.09 -12.95
CA ASN A 23 -28.25 -11.42 -12.22
C ASN A 23 -28.16 -11.87 -10.75
N GLU A 24 -29.22 -12.48 -10.22
CA GLU A 24 -29.28 -13.00 -8.85
C GLU A 24 -28.65 -14.39 -8.73
N ILE A 25 -28.34 -15.04 -9.86
CA ILE A 25 -27.68 -16.34 -9.90
C ILE A 25 -26.19 -16.17 -9.56
N VAL A 26 -25.88 -16.28 -8.27
CA VAL A 26 -24.50 -16.21 -7.75
C VAL A 26 -24.02 -17.60 -7.34
N ASN A 27 -22.73 -17.88 -7.58
CA ASN A 27 -22.11 -19.12 -7.12
C ASN A 27 -22.08 -19.16 -5.58
N PRO A 28 -22.54 -20.25 -4.92
CA PRO A 28 -22.45 -20.39 -3.47
C PRO A 28 -21.02 -20.31 -2.92
N GLU A 29 -20.00 -20.65 -3.73
CA GLU A 29 -18.59 -20.49 -3.37
C GLU A 29 -17.94 -19.32 -4.13
N PHE A 30 -17.43 -18.35 -3.38
CA PHE A 30 -16.70 -17.22 -3.94
C PHE A 30 -15.19 -17.40 -3.81
N THR A 31 -14.48 -17.47 -4.94
CA THR A 31 -13.01 -17.59 -4.96
C THR A 31 -12.35 -16.26 -5.30
N ASN A 32 -11.65 -15.66 -4.33
CA ASN A 32 -10.87 -14.44 -4.54
C ASN A 32 -9.41 -14.79 -4.85
N ARG A 33 -8.90 -14.32 -6.00
CA ARG A 33 -7.51 -14.55 -6.45
C ARG A 33 -6.53 -13.45 -6.05
N ASN A 34 -6.99 -12.40 -5.38
CA ASN A 34 -6.12 -11.31 -4.94
C ASN A 34 -5.23 -11.75 -3.76
N PRO A 35 -3.89 -11.77 -3.90
CA PRO A 35 -2.98 -12.23 -2.85
C PRO A 35 -3.07 -11.37 -1.57
N CYS A 36 -3.27 -10.06 -1.71
CA CYS A 36 -3.33 -9.14 -0.57
C CYS A 36 -4.69 -9.17 0.17
N ASN A 37 -5.68 -9.92 -0.30
CA ASN A 37 -7.03 -9.86 0.28
C ASN A 37 -7.07 -10.29 1.75
N LEU A 38 -6.47 -11.45 2.07
CA LEU A 38 -6.47 -11.96 3.43
C LEU A 38 -5.60 -11.12 4.38
N GLU A 39 -4.56 -10.47 3.86
CA GLU A 39 -3.71 -9.55 4.61
C GLU A 39 -4.48 -8.29 4.99
N ARG A 40 -5.23 -7.71 4.04
CA ARG A 40 -6.09 -6.54 4.28
C ARG A 40 -7.23 -6.83 5.25
N LEU A 41 -7.77 -8.06 5.22
CA LEU A 41 -8.77 -8.52 6.18
C LEU A 41 -8.18 -8.93 7.54
N SER A 42 -6.86 -8.87 7.69
CA SER A 42 -6.13 -9.33 8.87
C SER A 42 -6.30 -10.82 9.22
N LEU A 43 -6.69 -11.64 8.25
CA LEU A 43 -6.91 -13.09 8.40
C LEU A 43 -5.73 -13.93 7.89
N ALA A 44 -4.84 -13.34 7.09
CA ALA A 44 -3.67 -14.05 6.57
C ALA A 44 -2.76 -14.55 7.71
N VAL A 45 -2.36 -15.81 7.62
CA VAL A 45 -1.45 -16.42 8.60
C VAL A 45 -0.07 -15.78 8.49
N LYS A 46 0.48 -15.37 9.63
CA LYS A 46 1.87 -14.89 9.73
C LYS A 46 2.79 -16.05 10.06
N ASP A 47 4.03 -15.99 9.59
CA ASP A 47 5.05 -17.00 9.88
C ASP A 47 5.49 -16.93 11.37
N ARG A 48 4.89 -17.79 12.19
CA ARG A 48 5.13 -17.92 13.63
C ARG A 48 6.07 -19.11 13.86
N GLY A 49 7.14 -18.92 14.62
CA GLY A 49 8.05 -20.03 14.99
C GLY A 49 9.50 -19.61 15.19
N TRP A 50 9.90 -18.47 14.63
CA TRP A 50 11.26 -17.92 14.68
C TRP A 50 11.62 -17.27 16.02
N GLY A 51 11.38 -17.97 17.14
CA GLY A 51 11.62 -17.46 18.49
C GLY A 51 13.10 -17.41 18.88
N THR A 52 13.93 -18.27 18.29
CA THR A 52 15.36 -18.41 18.60
C THR A 52 16.27 -17.60 17.68
N VAL A 53 15.75 -17.08 16.56
CA VAL A 53 16.52 -16.29 15.60
C VAL A 53 16.04 -14.85 15.57
N TRP A 54 16.95 -13.96 15.19
CA TRP A 54 16.64 -12.56 14.94
C TRP A 54 16.87 -12.25 13.45
N PRO A 55 15.98 -11.51 12.77
CA PRO A 55 14.69 -10.96 13.24
C PRO A 55 13.54 -11.98 13.11
N THR A 56 12.45 -11.75 13.84
CA THR A 56 11.22 -12.55 13.74
C THR A 56 10.51 -12.34 12.40
N ARG A 57 9.95 -13.40 11.81
CA ARG A 57 9.21 -13.34 10.54
C ARG A 57 7.68 -13.16 10.67
N ALA A 58 7.20 -12.85 11.86
CA ALA A 58 5.77 -12.66 12.14
C ALA A 58 5.25 -11.28 11.68
N TYR A 59 5.29 -11.01 10.37
CA TYR A 59 4.77 -9.80 9.72
C TYR A 59 4.04 -10.16 8.41
N TRP A 60 3.50 -9.19 7.67
CA TRP A 60 3.13 -9.35 6.24
C TRP A 60 4.06 -8.47 5.40
N HIS A 61 4.17 -7.21 5.80
CA HIS A 61 5.18 -6.28 5.30
C HIS A 61 6.13 -5.83 6.42
N ARG A 62 7.41 -5.71 6.09
CA ARG A 62 8.46 -5.20 6.98
C ARG A 62 9.23 -4.07 6.30
N LEU A 63 9.56 -3.05 7.08
CA LEU A 63 10.49 -2.02 6.68
C LEU A 63 11.93 -2.47 6.96
N ARG A 64 12.77 -2.44 5.94
CA ARG A 64 14.22 -2.65 6.03
C ARG A 64 14.93 -1.39 5.58
N LEU A 65 15.73 -0.82 6.48
CA LEU A 65 16.56 0.35 6.19
C LEU A 65 18.02 -0.10 6.04
N GLU A 66 18.64 0.30 4.94
CA GLU A 66 20.04 0.03 4.64
C GLU A 66 20.81 1.34 4.53
N ARG A 67 21.73 1.57 5.46
CA ARG A 67 22.65 2.73 5.45
C ARG A 67 24.04 2.24 5.06
N THR A 68 24.54 2.73 3.94
CA THR A 68 25.93 2.52 3.49
C THR A 68 26.71 3.82 3.65
N GLY A 69 28.04 3.78 3.53
CA GLY A 69 28.88 4.98 3.61
C GLY A 69 28.61 6.04 2.54
N HIS A 70 27.83 5.72 1.50
CA HIS A 70 27.52 6.63 0.40
C HIS A 70 26.02 6.85 0.18
N HIS A 71 25.17 5.91 0.59
CA HIS A 71 23.75 5.92 0.23
C HIS A 71 22.88 5.33 1.33
N VAL A 72 21.70 5.91 1.47
CA VAL A 72 20.59 5.37 2.25
C VAL A 72 19.55 4.77 1.29
N THR A 73 19.06 3.58 1.63
CA THR A 73 18.02 2.86 0.91
C THR A 73 17.00 2.31 1.90
N ALA A 74 15.72 2.52 1.65
CA ALA A 74 14.61 1.97 2.42
C ALA A 74 13.79 1.02 1.54
N LEU A 75 13.46 -0.14 2.07
CA LEU A 75 12.83 -1.26 1.36
C LEU A 75 11.61 -1.73 2.15
N VAL A 76 10.52 -2.01 1.45
CA VAL A 76 9.36 -2.71 1.99
C VAL A 76 9.39 -4.14 1.46
N GLU A 77 9.70 -5.07 2.35
CA GLU A 77 9.76 -6.51 2.06
C GLU A 77 8.46 -7.19 2.49
N HIS A 78 7.96 -8.10 1.66
CA HIS A 78 6.88 -9.02 2.02
C HIS A 78 7.44 -10.28 2.71
N THR A 79 6.60 -11.07 3.36
CA THR A 79 7.00 -12.34 4.01
C THR A 79 7.64 -13.33 3.06
N ASP A 80 7.25 -13.30 1.79
CA ASP A 80 7.76 -14.20 0.75
C ASP A 80 9.19 -13.81 0.32
N GLY A 81 9.73 -12.70 0.86
CA GLY A 81 11.05 -12.16 0.55
C GLY A 81 11.08 -11.25 -0.68
N SER A 82 9.93 -11.01 -1.31
CA SER A 82 9.81 -10.05 -2.42
C SER A 82 9.87 -8.61 -1.90
N ILE A 83 10.54 -7.74 -2.66
CA ILE A 83 10.56 -6.29 -2.40
C ILE A 83 9.35 -5.68 -3.12
N VAL A 84 8.41 -5.15 -2.35
CA VAL A 84 7.18 -4.55 -2.89
C VAL A 84 7.42 -3.11 -3.31
N LEU A 85 8.11 -2.35 -2.46
CA LEU A 85 8.46 -0.96 -2.70
C LEU A 85 9.89 -0.69 -2.23
N SER A 86 10.52 0.29 -2.86
CA SER A 86 11.83 0.79 -2.47
C SER A 86 11.89 2.30 -2.62
N ALA A 87 12.79 2.94 -1.88
CA ALA A 87 13.19 4.33 -2.07
C ALA A 87 14.67 4.45 -1.71
N SER A 88 15.47 5.06 -2.59
CA SER A 88 16.91 5.21 -2.36
C SER A 88 17.43 6.58 -2.78
N THR A 89 18.44 7.06 -2.07
CA THR A 89 19.28 8.20 -2.48
C THR A 89 20.09 7.94 -3.75
N ARG A 90 20.12 6.69 -4.25
CA ARG A 90 20.67 6.35 -5.58
C ARG A 90 19.76 6.82 -6.71
N GLU A 91 18.47 6.96 -6.45
CA GLU A 91 17.52 7.43 -7.45
C GLU A 91 17.76 8.90 -7.76
N TRP A 92 17.90 9.25 -9.03
CA TRP A 92 18.17 10.63 -9.45
C TRP A 92 17.10 11.61 -8.97
N CYS A 93 15.83 11.19 -8.99
CA CYS A 93 14.70 12.02 -8.54
C CYS A 93 14.81 12.45 -7.08
N VAL A 94 15.42 11.62 -6.22
CA VAL A 94 15.69 11.95 -4.81
C VAL A 94 17.01 12.69 -4.71
N LYS A 95 18.07 12.14 -5.32
CA LYS A 95 19.44 12.65 -5.23
C LYS A 95 19.58 14.12 -5.66
N LYS A 96 18.88 14.55 -6.71
CA LYS A 96 18.97 15.93 -7.23
C LYS A 96 18.48 17.00 -6.25
N HIS A 97 17.68 16.62 -5.25
CA HIS A 97 17.16 17.51 -4.22
C HIS A 97 17.93 17.42 -2.89
N LEU A 98 18.96 16.56 -2.82
CA LEU A 98 19.74 16.33 -1.62
C LEU A 98 21.12 16.96 -1.76
N TYR A 99 21.58 17.63 -0.70
CA TYR A 99 22.96 18.10 -0.59
C TYR A 99 23.92 16.94 -0.28
N SER A 100 23.51 16.03 0.62
CA SER A 100 24.24 14.82 0.99
C SER A 100 23.32 13.60 0.89
N THR A 101 23.89 12.42 0.65
CA THR A 101 23.14 11.16 0.46
C THR A 101 23.18 10.25 1.69
N VAL A 102 23.75 10.71 2.81
CA VAL A 102 24.02 9.91 4.02
C VAL A 102 23.57 10.61 5.30
N ASP A 103 23.26 11.91 5.23
CA ASP A 103 22.84 12.71 6.38
C ASP A 103 21.43 12.34 6.88
N ALA A 104 21.06 12.91 8.04
CA ALA A 104 19.73 12.71 8.62
C ALA A 104 18.62 13.20 7.68
N MET A 105 18.87 14.29 6.93
CA MET A 105 17.93 14.82 5.94
C MET A 105 17.71 13.87 4.77
N ALA A 106 18.74 13.16 4.30
CA ALA A 106 18.58 12.11 3.31
C ALA A 106 17.69 10.97 3.83
N CYS A 107 17.89 10.53 5.07
CA CYS A 107 17.03 9.53 5.71
C CYS A 107 15.58 9.99 5.80
N GLU A 108 15.34 11.22 6.26
CA GLU A 108 14.01 11.80 6.38
C GLU A 108 13.30 11.88 5.02
N ASN A 109 14.00 12.41 4.00
CA ASN A 109 13.43 12.56 2.66
C ASN A 109 13.18 11.20 1.99
N VAL A 110 14.06 10.21 2.17
CA VAL A 110 13.81 8.82 1.73
C VAL A 110 12.58 8.25 2.43
N GLY A 111 12.42 8.48 3.74
CA GLY A 111 11.25 8.09 4.50
C GLY A 111 9.96 8.71 3.99
N ARG A 112 9.96 10.01 3.68
CA ARG A 112 8.81 10.73 3.08
C ARG A 112 8.43 10.17 1.72
N VAL A 113 9.42 9.98 0.84
CA VAL A 113 9.19 9.40 -0.50
C VAL A 113 8.64 7.98 -0.39
N LEU A 114 9.19 7.15 0.51
CA LEU A 114 8.69 5.80 0.72
C LEU A 114 7.27 5.80 1.27
N ALA A 115 6.97 6.64 2.25
CA ALA A 115 5.63 6.76 2.83
C ALA A 115 4.59 7.14 1.77
N GLN A 116 4.91 8.10 0.89
CA GLN A 116 4.05 8.47 -0.23
C GLN A 116 3.82 7.27 -1.17
N ARG A 117 4.89 6.58 -1.59
CA ARG A 117 4.79 5.38 -2.45
C ARG A 117 3.94 4.28 -1.80
N CYS A 118 4.07 4.09 -0.48
CA CYS A 118 3.26 3.13 0.27
C CYS A 118 1.77 3.50 0.26
N LEU A 119 1.43 4.78 0.46
CA LEU A 119 0.05 5.25 0.39
C LEU A 119 -0.54 5.07 -1.02
N GLU A 120 0.22 5.40 -2.06
CA GLU A 120 -0.19 5.21 -3.46
C GLU A 120 -0.39 3.72 -3.82
N ALA A 121 0.43 2.83 -3.24
CA ALA A 121 0.29 1.38 -3.40
C ALA A 121 -0.79 0.75 -2.50
N GLY A 122 -1.36 1.52 -1.55
CA GLY A 122 -2.34 1.02 -0.59
C GLY A 122 -1.74 0.15 0.53
N ILE A 123 -0.47 0.35 0.88
CA ILE A 123 0.21 -0.29 2.01
C ILE A 123 0.24 0.70 3.19
N GLN A 124 -0.51 0.39 4.24
CA GLN A 124 -0.63 1.27 5.42
C GLN A 124 0.15 0.77 6.63
N TYR A 125 0.35 -0.54 6.75
CA TYR A 125 0.93 -1.17 7.93
C TYR A 125 2.18 -1.95 7.56
N MET A 126 3.26 -1.75 8.33
CA MET A 126 4.50 -2.49 8.21
C MET A 126 5.16 -2.63 9.58
N LEU A 127 5.93 -3.69 9.77
CA LEU A 127 6.74 -3.88 10.96
C LEU A 127 8.13 -3.26 10.75
N TYR A 128 8.54 -2.35 11.63
CA TYR A 128 9.93 -1.90 11.68
C TYR A 128 10.61 -2.49 12.91
N ARG A 129 11.72 -3.20 12.69
CA ARG A 129 12.52 -3.78 13.77
C ARG A 129 13.99 -3.71 13.37
N ASP A 130 14.75 -3.01 14.19
CA ASP A 130 16.18 -2.85 14.04
C ASP A 130 16.90 -3.20 15.35
N ILE A 131 18.21 -3.32 15.29
CA ILE A 131 19.04 -3.70 16.42
C ILE A 131 19.21 -2.48 17.36
N PRO A 132 19.18 -2.65 18.70
CA PRO A 132 19.10 -1.52 19.62
C PRO A 132 20.22 -0.48 19.55
N TRP A 133 21.41 -0.83 19.04
CA TRP A 133 22.51 0.12 18.87
C TRP A 133 22.42 0.90 17.55
N VAL A 134 21.75 0.37 16.53
CA VAL A 134 21.44 1.11 15.30
C VAL A 134 20.33 2.13 15.57
N PHE A 135 19.37 1.77 16.42
CA PHE A 135 18.32 2.68 16.86
C PHE A 135 18.83 3.83 17.75
N ARG A 136 19.95 3.62 18.47
CA ARG A 136 20.52 4.58 19.43
C ARG A 136 21.69 5.41 18.89
N SER A 137 22.14 5.19 17.65
CA SER A 137 23.32 5.87 17.10
C SER A 137 23.07 7.30 16.59
N GLU A 138 22.06 8.00 17.13
CA GLU A 138 21.80 9.42 16.89
C GLU A 138 21.74 10.17 18.22
#